data_AF-A0A929XC05-F1
#
_entry.id   AF-A0A929XC05-F1
#
_cell.length_a   1.000
_cell.length_b   1.000
_cell.length_c   1.000
_cell.angle_alpha   90.00
_cell.angle_beta   90.00
_cell.angle_gamma   90.00
#
_symmetry.space_group_name_H-M   'P 1'
#
loop_
_entity.id
_entity.type
_entity.pdbx_description
1 polymer ?
#
loop_
_entity_poly.entity_id
_entity_poly.type
_entity_poly.pdbx_seq_one_letter_code
_entity_poly.pdbx_strand_id
1 'polypeptide(L)' 'YKAVQRTAGAVAIGPILQGLKKPINDLSRGCSVSDVVNTILISAVQAGEN' A
#
# COMPACT_ATOMS: atom_id res chain seq x y z
N TYR A 1 8.57 -7.49 6.88
CA TYR A 1 8.36 -6.03 6.96
C TYR A 1 7.91 -5.56 8.35
N LYS A 2 6.90 -6.18 8.99
CA LYS A 2 6.42 -5.76 10.34
C LYS A 2 7.48 -5.77 11.45
N ALA A 3 8.41 -6.73 11.44
CA ALA A 3 9.53 -6.74 12.39
C ALA A 3 10.36 -5.44 12.27
N VAL A 4 10.86 -5.15 11.07
CA VAL A 4 11.64 -3.93 10.76
C VAL A 4 10.84 -2.64 11.02
N GLN A 5 9.56 -2.60 10.64
CA GLN A 5 8.67 -1.47 10.94
C GLN A 5 8.60 -1.19 12.45
N ARG A 6 8.54 -2.24 13.28
CA ARG A 6 8.40 -2.12 14.74
C ARG A 6 9.72 -1.90 15.46
N THR A 7 10.82 -2.46 14.97
CA THR A 7 12.12 -2.43 15.66
C THR A 7 13.02 -1.29 15.21
N ALA A 8 12.86 -0.80 13.98
CA ALA A 8 13.76 0.19 13.38
C ALA A 8 13.07 1.54 13.08
N GLY A 9 11.80 1.70 13.46
CA GLY A 9 11.02 2.90 13.14
C GLY A 9 10.82 3.13 11.63
N ALA A 10 11.07 2.10 10.81
CA ALA A 10 10.95 2.20 9.36
C ALA A 10 9.49 2.37 8.94
N VAL A 11 9.23 3.30 8.03
CA VAL A 11 7.90 3.46 7.42
C VAL A 11 7.65 2.28 6.48
N ALA A 12 6.49 1.63 6.62
CA ALA A 12 6.07 0.57 5.72
C ALA A 12 4.71 0.91 5.10
N ILE A 13 4.67 1.01 3.78
CA ILE A 13 3.45 1.24 2.99
C ILE A 13 3.17 -0.03 2.19
N GLY A 14 1.97 -0.59 2.31
CA GLY A 14 1.54 -1.79 1.59
C GLY A 14 0.74 -2.79 2.44
N PRO A 15 0.44 -3.98 1.90
CA PRO A 15 1.00 -4.56 0.66
C PRO A 15 0.53 -3.86 -0.62
N ILE A 16 1.41 -3.80 -1.64
CA ILE A 16 1.08 -3.29 -2.99
C ILE A 16 1.07 -4.46 -3.96
N LEU A 17 -0.06 -4.68 -4.63
CA LEU A 17 -0.19 -5.73 -5.63
C LEU A 17 0.33 -5.24 -6.98
N GLN A 18 0.99 -6.13 -7.73
CA GLN A 18 1.62 -5.84 -9.00
C GLN A 18 1.24 -6.92 -10.04
N GLY A 19 1.30 -6.57 -11.33
CA GLY A 19 1.05 -7.52 -12.43
C GLY A 19 -0.42 -7.76 -12.78
N LEU A 20 -1.35 -7.01 -12.18
CA LEU A 20 -2.78 -7.10 -12.51
C LEU A 20 -3.13 -6.19 -13.69
N LYS A 21 -4.10 -6.62 -14.52
CA LYS A 21 -4.60 -5.83 -15.67
C LYS A 21 -5.18 -4.46 -15.27
N LYS A 22 -5.67 -4.35 -14.03
CA LYS A 22 -6.14 -3.11 -13.42
C LYS A 22 -5.61 -3.07 -11.98
N PRO A 23 -5.31 -1.88 -11.44
CA PRO A 23 -4.77 -1.76 -10.10
C PRO A 23 -5.84 -2.10 -9.09
N ILE A 24 -5.60 -3.15 -8.34
CA ILE A 24 -6.41 -3.59 -7.21
C ILE A 24 -5.42 -3.75 -6.09
N ASN A 25 -5.67 -3.11 -4.95
CA ASN A 25 -4.85 -3.24 -3.75
C ASN A 25 -5.74 -3.62 -2.57
N ASP A 26 -5.21 -4.47 -1.70
CA ASP A 26 -5.88 -4.89 -0.47
C ASP A 26 -5.39 -4.05 0.72
N LEU A 27 -6.29 -3.83 1.68
CA LEU A 27 -5.96 -3.12 2.91
C LEU A 27 -5.78 -4.11 4.05
N SER A 28 -4.75 -3.88 4.86
CA SER A 28 -4.60 -4.61 6.11
C SER A 28 -5.76 -4.30 7.05
N ARG A 29 -6.25 -5.32 7.77
CA ARG A 29 -7.21 -5.11 8.86
C ARG A 29 -6.63 -4.15 9.91
N GLY A 30 -7.43 -3.18 10.34
CA GLY A 30 -7.01 -2.16 11.30
C GLY A 30 -6.07 -1.08 10.73
N CYS A 31 -6.11 -0.85 9.40
CA CYS A 31 -5.36 0.22 8.77
C CYS A 31 -5.83 1.61 9.23
N SER A 32 -4.90 2.56 9.25
CA SER A 32 -5.19 3.96 9.53
C SER A 32 -5.84 4.66 8.33
N VAL A 33 -6.45 5.83 8.54
CA VAL A 33 -6.94 6.68 7.43
C VAL A 33 -5.80 7.03 6.46
N SER A 34 -4.60 7.30 6.98
CA SER A 34 -3.43 7.55 6.12
C SER A 34 -3.06 6.35 5.25
N ASP A 35 -3.20 5.12 5.74
CA ASP A 35 -2.94 3.92 4.93
C ASP A 35 -3.95 3.78 3.78
N VAL A 36 -5.23 4.11 4.03
CA VAL A 36 -6.28 4.13 3.00
C VAL A 36 -5.94 5.15 1.92
N VAL A 37 -5.63 6.40 2.33
CA VAL A 37 -5.28 7.48 1.39
C VAL A 37 -4.06 7.10 0.56
N ASN A 38 -3.00 6.60 1.20
CA ASN A 38 -1.80 6.16 0.51
C ASN A 38 -2.08 5.04 -0.49
N THR A 39 -2.93 4.07 -0.12
CA THR A 39 -3.30 2.95 -1.01
C THR A 39 -4.10 3.43 -2.23
N ILE A 40 -5.00 4.41 -2.06
CA ILE A 40 -5.74 5.05 -3.15
C ILE A 40 -4.77 5.77 -4.09
N LEU A 41 -3.86 6.59 -3.55
CA LEU A 41 -2.88 7.34 -4.33
C LEU A 41 -1.99 6.39 -5.15
N ILE A 42 -1.51 5.30 -4.54
CA ILE A 42 -0.70 4.30 -5.25
C ILE A 42 -1.53 3.61 -6.34
N SER A 43 -2.78 3.23 -6.06
CA SER A 43 -3.65 2.61 -7.06
C SER A 43 -3.92 3.55 -8.25
N ALA A 44 -4.06 4.86 -8.01
CA ALA A 44 -4.23 5.86 -9.05
C ALA A 44 -2.98 6.01 -9.93
N VAL A 45 -1.79 6.00 -9.33
CA VAL A 45 -0.52 6.00 -10.07
C VAL A 45 -0.39 4.74 -10.92
N GLN A 46 -0.64 3.56 -10.35
CA GLN A 46 -0.63 2.30 -11.10
C GLN A 46 -1.66 2.26 -12.25
N ALA A 47 -2.77 3.01 -12.14
CA ALA A 47 -3.73 3.14 -13.23
C ALA A 47 -3.21 4.04 -14.36
N GLY A 48 -2.39 5.03 -14.03
CA GLY A 48 -1.79 5.97 -14.98
C GLY A 48 -0.60 5.40 -15.75
N GLU A 49 0.05 4.36 -15.24
CA GLU A 49 1.17 3.66 -15.90
C GLU A 49 0.73 2.61 -16.95
N ASN A 50 -0.48 2.74 -17.52
CA ASN A 50 -0.96 1.89 -18.62
C ASN A 50 -0.46 2.36 -19.99
#